data_AF-Q9BNN2-F1
#
_entry.id   AF-Q9BNN2-F1
#
_cell.length_a   1.000
_cell.length_b   1.000
_cell.length_c   1.000
_cell.angle_alpha   90.00
_cell.angle_beta   90.00
_cell.angle_gamma   90.00
#
_symmetry.space_group_name_H-M   'P 1'
#
loop_
_entity.id
_entity.type
_entity.pdbx_description
1 polymer ?
#
loop_
_entity_poly.entity_id
_entity_poly.type
_entity_poly.pdbx_seq_one_letter_code
_entity_poly.pdbx_strand_id
1 'polypeptide(L)'
;IFHINLRTPTDLSPLRVIEGVRDLAKKIIVVVGEDKLSKQANENATLLFDCLLRATLCTKQVAEEFRLSSEAFEWLLGEIETRFQQAQVQP
;
A
#
# COMPACT_ATOMS: atom_id res chain seq x y z
N ILE A 1 19.42 0.45 -3.77
CA ILE A 1 18.82 -0.62 -2.94
C ILE A 1 18.28 -1.71 -3.85
N PHE A 2 17.39 -1.44 -4.80
CA PHE A 2 17.04 -2.42 -5.84
C PHE A 2 17.47 -1.89 -7.21
N HIS A 3 18.36 -2.60 -7.91
CA HIS A 3 18.80 -2.26 -9.26
C HIS A 3 17.76 -2.73 -10.29
N ILE A 4 16.64 -2.02 -10.38
CA ILE A 4 15.51 -2.38 -11.27
C ILE A 4 15.96 -2.32 -12.72
N ASN A 5 15.86 -3.45 -13.42
CA ASN A 5 16.16 -3.56 -14.84
C ASN A 5 14.88 -3.42 -15.66
N LEU A 6 14.73 -2.28 -16.33
CA LEU A 6 13.55 -1.98 -17.14
C LEU A 6 13.42 -2.86 -18.39
N ARG A 7 14.45 -3.62 -18.77
CA ARG A 7 14.44 -4.44 -19.98
C ARG A 7 14.06 -5.89 -19.72
N THR A 8 14.04 -6.32 -18.46
CA THR A 8 13.67 -7.69 -18.08
C THR A 8 12.23 -7.73 -17.57
N PRO A 9 11.50 -8.84 -17.79
CA PRO A 9 10.21 -9.05 -17.14
C PRO A 9 10.33 -8.94 -15.62
N THR A 10 9.30 -8.41 -14.96
CA THR A 10 9.19 -8.48 -13.50
C THR A 10 8.83 -9.90 -13.05
N ASP A 11 9.36 -10.32 -11.91
CA ASP A 11 9.02 -11.57 -11.22
C ASP A 11 7.75 -11.46 -10.36
N LEU A 12 7.16 -10.26 -10.28
CA LEU A 12 6.04 -9.95 -9.40
C LEU A 12 4.69 -10.46 -9.96
N SER A 13 4.03 -11.30 -9.16
CA SER A 13 2.70 -11.82 -9.47
C SER A 13 1.60 -10.76 -9.34
N PRO A 14 0.67 -10.65 -10.32
CA PRO A 14 -0.53 -9.82 -10.21
C PRO A 14 -1.34 -10.01 -8.93
N LEU A 15 -1.51 -11.27 -8.49
CA LEU A 15 -2.25 -11.61 -7.29
C LEU A 15 -1.56 -11.07 -6.04
N ARG A 16 -0.23 -11.15 -6.02
CA ARG A 16 0.56 -10.64 -4.90
C ARG A 16 0.39 -9.14 -4.74
N VAL A 17 0.31 -8.38 -5.83
CA VAL A 17 0.03 -6.93 -5.78
C VAL A 17 -1.33 -6.64 -5.16
N ILE A 18 -2.37 -7.34 -5.60
CA ILE A 18 -3.75 -7.15 -5.10
C ILE A 18 -3.83 -7.46 -3.60
N GLU A 19 -3.22 -8.57 -3.17
CA GLU A 19 -3.18 -8.97 -1.76
C GLU A 19 -2.37 -7.98 -0.93
N GLY A 20 -1.18 -7.58 -1.39
CA GLY A 20 -0.31 -6.64 -0.69
C GLY A 20 -0.96 -5.28 -0.47
N VAL A 21 -1.61 -4.73 -1.50
CA VAL A 21 -2.35 -3.46 -1.37
C VAL A 21 -3.54 -3.59 -0.42
N ARG A 22 -4.29 -4.70 -0.49
CA ARG A 22 -5.43 -4.96 0.41
C ARG A 22 -4.98 -5.08 1.86
N ASP A 23 -3.86 -5.76 2.11
CA ASP A 23 -3.35 -5.97 3.45
C ASP A 23 -2.72 -4.70 4.02
N LEU A 24 -2.05 -3.89 3.20
CA LEU A 24 -1.59 -2.57 3.60
C LEU A 24 -2.78 -1.66 3.99
N ALA A 25 -3.85 -1.63 3.18
CA ALA A 25 -5.04 -0.82 3.46
C ALA A 25 -5.65 -1.12 4.84
N LYS A 26 -5.65 -2.39 5.28
CA LYS A 26 -6.15 -2.80 6.60
C LYS A 26 -5.31 -2.26 7.77
N LYS A 27 -4.04 -1.92 7.53
CA LYS A 27 -3.11 -1.42 8.54
C LYS A 27 -3.13 0.11 8.67
N ILE A 28 -3.80 0.81 7.75
CA ILE A 28 -3.97 2.26 7.78
C ILE A 28 -5.07 2.60 8.78
N ILE A 29 -4.69 2.72 10.05
CA ILE A 29 -5.61 3.03 11.16
C ILE A 29 -5.32 4.43 11.72
N VAL A 30 -6.33 5.28 11.70
CA VAL A 30 -6.39 6.61 12.29
C VAL A 30 -7.33 6.63 13.50
N VAL A 31 -8.49 5.98 13.38
CA VAL A 31 -9.44 5.83 14.49
C VAL A 31 -9.29 4.44 15.08
N VAL A 32 -8.80 4.36 16.30
CA VAL A 32 -8.56 3.09 17.01
C VAL A 32 -9.87 2.57 17.61
N GLY A 33 -10.21 1.31 17.34
CA GLY A 33 -11.34 0.62 17.97
C GLY A 33 -11.89 -0.52 17.11
N GLU A 34 -12.49 -1.52 17.75
CA GLU A 34 -13.04 -2.69 17.06
C GLU A 34 -14.56 -2.67 16.88
N ASP A 35 -15.24 -1.73 17.53
CA ASP A 35 -16.67 -1.53 17.41
C ASP A 35 -17.06 -0.99 16.02
N LYS A 36 -18.35 -1.10 15.69
CA LYS A 36 -18.85 -0.70 14.36
C LYS A 36 -18.67 0.79 14.08
N LEU A 37 -18.79 1.64 15.09
CA LEU A 37 -18.67 3.09 14.93
C LEU A 37 -17.21 3.46 14.64
N SER A 38 -16.26 2.91 15.39
CA SER A 38 -14.83 3.13 15.19
C SER A 38 -14.37 2.67 13.81
N LYS A 39 -14.83 1.50 13.34
CA LYS A 39 -14.52 0.99 11.98
C LYS A 39 -15.05 1.91 10.89
N GLN A 40 -16.32 2.32 10.99
CA GLN A 40 -16.92 3.24 10.01
C GLN A 40 -16.23 4.61 10.02
N ALA A 41 -15.87 5.12 11.21
CA ALA A 41 -15.13 6.36 11.34
C ALA A 41 -13.74 6.27 10.69
N ASN A 42 -13.03 5.15 10.87
CA ASN A 42 -11.74 4.93 10.22
C ASN A 42 -11.87 4.85 8.70
N GLU A 43 -12.83 4.05 8.19
CA GLU A 43 -13.09 3.92 6.74
C GLU A 43 -13.33 5.28 6.10
N ASN A 44 -14.14 6.13 6.74
CA ASN A 44 -14.41 7.49 6.26
C ASN A 44 -13.16 8.38 6.31
N ALA A 45 -12.38 8.30 7.40
CA ALA A 45 -11.16 9.10 7.57
C ALA A 45 -10.06 8.72 6.58
N THR A 46 -9.99 7.45 6.18
CA THR A 46 -8.94 6.93 5.28
C THR A 46 -9.38 6.78 3.83
N LEU A 47 -10.64 7.10 3.49
CA LEU A 47 -11.21 6.86 2.16
C LEU A 47 -10.34 7.40 1.01
N LEU A 48 -9.90 8.66 1.11
CA LEU A 48 -9.07 9.27 0.07
C LEU A 48 -7.71 8.57 -0.06
N PHE A 49 -7.12 8.17 1.07
CA PHE A 49 -5.85 7.47 1.09
C PHE A 49 -5.96 6.06 0.50
N ASP A 50 -7.05 5.33 0.80
CA ASP A 50 -7.33 4.02 0.19
C ASP A 50 -7.51 4.12 -1.33
N CYS A 51 -8.24 5.15 -1.80
CA CYS A 51 -8.36 5.45 -3.22
C CYS A 51 -7.00 5.72 -3.88
N LEU A 52 -6.16 6.56 -3.26
CA LEU A 52 -4.83 6.87 -3.75
C LEU A 52 -3.96 5.60 -3.82
N LEU A 53 -3.94 4.81 -2.74
CA LEU A 53 -3.14 3.59 -2.65
C LEU A 53 -3.49 2.62 -3.79
N ARG A 54 -4.78 2.41 -4.04
CA ARG A 54 -5.26 1.51 -5.10
C ARG A 54 -5.02 2.06 -6.49
N ALA A 55 -5.17 3.37 -6.69
CA ALA A 55 -4.93 4.01 -7.98
C ALA A 55 -3.44 3.90 -8.36
N THR A 56 -2.54 4.24 -7.42
CA THR A 56 -1.10 4.25 -7.65
C THR A 56 -0.49 2.84 -7.68
N LEU A 57 -0.91 1.94 -6.80
CA LEU A 57 -0.34 0.58 -6.73
C LEU A 57 -1.17 -0.47 -7.48
N CYS A 58 -1.94 -0.06 -8.49
CA CYS A 58 -2.64 -1.02 -9.33
C CYS A 58 -1.63 -1.91 -10.08
N THR A 59 -1.98 -3.19 -10.27
CA THR A 59 -1.08 -4.19 -10.85
C THR A 59 -0.41 -3.74 -12.15
N LYS A 60 -1.17 -3.09 -13.03
CA LYS A 60 -0.65 -2.59 -14.30
C LYS A 60 0.44 -1.55 -14.10
N GLN A 61 0.22 -0.53 -13.26
CA GLN A 61 1.22 0.50 -13.01
C GLN A 61 2.47 -0.08 -12.33
N VAL A 62 2.29 -0.98 -11.36
CA VAL A 62 3.40 -1.63 -10.66
C VAL A 62 4.27 -2.45 -11.62
N ALA A 63 3.65 -3.18 -12.56
CA ALA A 63 4.38 -4.06 -13.48
C ALA A 63 4.94 -3.33 -14.71
N GLU A 64 4.22 -2.38 -15.30
CA GLU A 64 4.58 -1.78 -16.60
C GLU A 64 5.31 -0.44 -16.46
N GLU A 65 4.83 0.44 -15.58
CA GLU A 65 5.35 1.80 -15.39
C GLU A 65 6.51 1.80 -14.40
N PHE A 66 6.29 1.24 -13.20
CA PHE A 66 7.29 1.20 -12.14
C PHE A 66 8.25 0.01 -12.25
N ARG A 67 7.80 -1.07 -12.91
CA ARG A 67 8.56 -2.31 -13.14
C ARG A 67 9.19 -2.86 -11.85
N LEU A 68 8.45 -2.83 -10.75
CA LEU A 68 8.95 -3.29 -9.46
C LEU A 68 9.19 -4.80 -9.49
N SER A 69 10.30 -5.25 -8.92
CA SER A 69 10.49 -6.66 -8.55
C SER A 69 9.63 -7.01 -7.33
N SER A 70 9.47 -8.30 -7.05
CA SER A 70 8.78 -8.75 -5.84
C SER A 70 9.39 -8.14 -4.58
N GLU A 71 10.72 -8.15 -4.48
CA GLU A 71 11.46 -7.59 -3.34
C GLU A 71 11.24 -6.08 -3.19
N ALA A 72 11.30 -5.34 -4.30
CA ALA A 72 11.08 -3.88 -4.28
C ALA A 72 9.64 -3.53 -3.88
N PHE A 73 8.67 -4.35 -4.30
CA PHE A 73 7.27 -4.16 -3.93
C PHE A 73 7.04 -4.42 -2.43
N GLU A 74 7.58 -5.51 -1.86
CA GLU A 74 7.46 -5.78 -0.41
C GLU A 74 8.08 -4.65 0.42
N TRP A 75 9.28 -4.22 0.03
CA TRP A 75 9.96 -3.12 0.71
C TRP A 75 9.14 -1.83 0.65
N LEU A 76 8.56 -1.51 -0.52
CA LEU A 76 7.72 -0.33 -0.69
C LEU A 76 6.49 -0.35 0.22
N LEU A 77 5.81 -1.49 0.35
CA LEU A 77 4.65 -1.61 1.24
C LEU A 77 5.03 -1.33 2.70
N GLY A 78 6.16 -1.86 3.17
CA GLY A 78 6.68 -1.62 4.51
C GLY A 78 7.10 -0.17 4.75
N GLU A 79 7.71 0.48 3.76
CA GLU A 79 8.07 1.90 3.84
C GLU A 79 6.81 2.77 3.90
N ILE A 80 5.77 2.49 3.10
CA ILE A 80 4.49 3.23 3.16
C ILE A 80 3.86 3.09 4.55
N GLU A 81 3.79 1.88 5.10
CA GLU A 81 3.27 1.64 6.46
C GLU A 81 4.03 2.45 7.50
N THR A 82 5.37 2.40 7.46
CA THR A 82 6.25 3.12 8.40
C THR A 82 6.06 4.63 8.30
N ARG A 83 6.01 5.17 7.07
CA ARG A 83 5.81 6.61 6.81
C ARG A 83 4.43 7.08 7.25
N PHE A 84 3.41 6.25 7.05
CA PHE A 84 2.06 6.55 7.49
C PHE A 84 1.99 6.70 9.02
N GLN A 85 2.61 5.76 9.76
CA GLN A 85 2.68 5.84 11.22
C GLN A 85 3.45 7.08 11.71
N GLN A 86 4.56 7.42 11.07
CA GLN A 86 5.35 8.61 11.42
C GLN A 86 4.63 9.93 11.11
N ALA A 87 3.73 9.94 10.12
CA ALA A 87 3.00 11.13 9.71
C ALA A 87 1.78 11.45 10.60
N GLN A 88 1.46 10.58 11.58
CA GLN A 88 0.36 10.85 12.50
C GLN A 88 0.69 12.03 13.42
N VAL A 89 -0.34 12.84 13.71
CA VAL A 89 -0.21 13.97 14.62
C VAL A 89 0.11 13.45 16.03
N GLN A 90 1.09 14.05 16.70
CA GLN A 90 1.34 13.75 18.10
C GLN A 90 0.23 14.36 18.95
N PRO A 91 -0.38 13.59 19.87
CA PRO A 91 -1.42 14.08 20.77
C PRO A 91 -1.00 15.28 21.62
#